data_AF-A0A529XI39-F1
#
_entry.id   AF-A0A529XI39-F1
#
_cell.length_a   1.000
_cell.length_b   1.000
_cell.length_c   1.000
_cell.angle_alpha   90.00
_cell.angle_beta   90.00
_cell.angle_gamma   90.00
#
_symmetry.space_group_name_H-M   'P 1'
#
loop_
_entity.id
_entity.type
_entity.pdbx_description
1 polymer ?
#
loop_
_entity_poly.entity_id
_entity_poly.type
_entity_poly.pdbx_seq_one_letter_code
_entity_poly.pdbx_strand_id
1 'polypeptide(L)'
;TELSYFVGWFRNLIRETQKAGGDWRDVVDGLRPFNQTIWQNWPSSAKRRFVEHTKAWWDIHRHRMAPEVYQRVTEAVRSGRIRLVAGRIVNVEANGSFTVNIQPRGTQDIEILEVARLYDCMGIARDISRTSNGLVRALIERGVARPDPLRLGLDVTAKCELIAADGTVSSKLLAVGPL
;
A
#
# COMPACT_ATOMS: atom_id res chain seq x y z
N THR A 1 18.57 -9.45 -5.54
CA THR A 1 18.11 -8.96 -6.86
C THR A 1 17.81 -7.47 -6.79
N GLU A 2 18.29 -6.67 -7.72
CA GLU A 2 17.97 -5.24 -7.78
C GLU A 2 16.51 -5.03 -8.23
N LEU A 3 15.81 -4.04 -7.66
CA LEU A 3 14.39 -3.76 -7.99
C LEU A 3 14.18 -3.51 -9.49
N SER A 4 15.08 -2.75 -10.12
CA SER A 4 14.99 -2.38 -11.53
C SER A 4 14.99 -3.61 -12.44
N TYR A 5 15.89 -4.57 -12.16
CA TYR A 5 15.92 -5.86 -12.86
C TYR A 5 14.63 -6.63 -12.66
N PHE A 6 14.14 -6.75 -11.41
CA PHE A 6 12.91 -7.48 -11.11
C PHE A 6 11.71 -6.91 -11.89
N VAL A 7 11.54 -5.59 -11.88
CA VAL A 7 10.45 -4.93 -12.61
C VAL A 7 10.60 -5.13 -14.12
N GLY A 8 11.82 -5.03 -14.65
CA GLY A 8 12.10 -5.28 -16.07
C GLY A 8 11.75 -6.70 -16.50
N TRP A 9 12.27 -7.70 -15.77
CA TRP A 9 11.96 -9.12 -15.98
C TRP A 9 10.45 -9.38 -15.89
N PHE A 10 9.79 -8.86 -14.85
CA PHE A 10 8.36 -9.09 -14.63
C PHE A 10 7.50 -8.53 -15.77
N ARG A 11 7.82 -7.34 -16.26
CA ARG A 11 7.15 -6.73 -17.43
C ARG A 11 7.36 -7.55 -18.71
N ASN A 12 8.55 -8.11 -18.90
CA ASN A 12 8.84 -8.94 -20.07
C ASN A 12 8.08 -10.27 -20.00
N LEU A 13 8.05 -10.91 -18.83
CA LEU A 13 7.27 -12.13 -18.62
C LEU A 13 5.78 -11.91 -18.92
N ILE A 14 5.20 -10.80 -18.44
CA ILE A 14 3.82 -10.43 -18.77
C ILE A 14 3.61 -10.33 -20.29
N ARG A 15 4.51 -9.63 -21.00
CA ARG A 15 4.41 -9.47 -22.45
C ARG A 15 4.54 -10.79 -23.20
N GLU A 16 5.44 -11.67 -22.77
CA GLU A 16 5.64 -12.99 -23.37
C GLU A 16 4.43 -13.88 -23.16
N THR A 17 3.88 -13.93 -21.95
CA THR A 17 2.65 -14.67 -21.64
C THR A 17 1.47 -14.18 -22.49
N GLN A 18 1.30 -12.87 -22.62
CA GLN A 18 0.24 -12.30 -23.46
C GLN A 18 0.44 -12.64 -24.95
N LYS A 19 1.67 -12.60 -25.47
CA LYS A 19 1.98 -13.02 -26.85
C LYS A 19 1.67 -14.49 -27.10
N ALA A 20 1.80 -15.34 -26.08
CA ALA A 20 1.45 -16.75 -26.13
C ALA A 20 -0.06 -17.03 -25.90
N GLY A 21 -0.89 -15.98 -25.74
CA GLY A 21 -2.34 -16.11 -25.53
C GLY A 21 -2.79 -16.27 -24.08
N GLY A 22 -1.88 -16.17 -23.10
CA GLY A 22 -2.20 -16.20 -21.68
C GLY A 22 -2.63 -14.85 -21.10
N ASP A 23 -3.09 -14.85 -19.85
CA ASP A 23 -3.46 -13.63 -19.12
C ASP A 23 -2.28 -13.11 -18.27
N TRP A 24 -2.07 -11.78 -18.28
CA TRP A 24 -1.10 -11.12 -17.40
C TRP A 24 -1.40 -11.39 -15.91
N ARG A 25 -2.68 -11.66 -15.61
CA ARG A 25 -3.17 -11.98 -14.27
C ARG A 25 -2.49 -13.21 -13.69
N ASP A 26 -2.32 -14.25 -14.50
CA ASP A 26 -1.69 -15.51 -14.08
C ASP A 26 -0.22 -15.29 -13.71
N VAL A 27 0.46 -14.36 -14.39
CA VAL A 27 1.84 -13.98 -14.08
C VAL A 27 1.93 -13.28 -12.73
N VAL A 28 1.00 -12.37 -12.42
CA VAL A 28 0.91 -11.71 -11.11
C VAL A 28 0.56 -12.72 -10.01
N ASP A 29 -0.39 -13.61 -10.26
CA ASP A 29 -0.84 -14.60 -9.28
C ASP A 29 0.22 -15.68 -9.03
N GLY A 30 0.99 -16.04 -10.05
CA GLY A 30 2.13 -16.95 -9.96
C GLY A 30 3.28 -16.43 -9.08
N LEU A 31 3.41 -15.12 -8.89
CA LEU A 31 4.39 -14.56 -7.94
C LEU A 31 3.98 -14.71 -6.47
N ARG A 32 2.70 -14.96 -6.19
CA ARG A 32 2.16 -14.89 -4.82
C ARG A 32 2.91 -15.75 -3.80
N PRO A 33 3.29 -17.01 -4.10
CA PRO A 33 4.06 -17.84 -3.17
C PRO A 33 5.47 -17.29 -2.88
N PHE A 34 6.02 -16.49 -3.78
CA PHE A 34 7.41 -16.01 -3.72
C PHE A 34 7.54 -14.58 -3.18
N ASN A 35 6.44 -13.83 -3.05
CA ASN A 35 6.46 -12.42 -2.63
C ASN A 35 7.22 -12.19 -1.32
N GLN A 36 7.03 -13.04 -0.32
CA GLN A 36 7.75 -12.92 0.96
C GLN A 36 9.25 -13.15 0.79
N THR A 37 9.64 -14.20 0.06
CA THR A 37 11.05 -14.48 -0.22
C THR A 37 11.71 -13.35 -0.99
N ILE A 38 11.05 -12.82 -2.03
CA ILE A 38 11.54 -11.68 -2.82
C ILE A 38 11.72 -10.46 -1.92
N TRP A 39 10.71 -10.13 -1.12
CA TRP A 39 10.75 -9.00 -0.20
C TRP A 39 11.88 -9.14 0.80
N GLN A 40 11.99 -10.27 1.51
CA GLN A 40 13.02 -10.50 2.51
C GLN A 40 14.45 -10.39 1.96
N ASN A 41 14.67 -10.85 0.71
CA ASN A 41 15.97 -10.80 0.04
C ASN A 41 16.30 -9.45 -0.63
N TRP A 42 15.38 -8.48 -0.65
CA TRP A 42 15.70 -7.14 -1.11
C TRP A 42 16.48 -6.35 -0.06
N PRO A 43 17.56 -5.64 -0.45
CA PRO A 43 18.19 -4.68 0.43
C PRO A 43 17.21 -3.56 0.80
N SER A 44 17.42 -2.93 1.95
CA SER A 44 16.52 -1.87 2.46
C SER A 44 16.29 -0.74 1.46
N SER A 45 17.30 -0.40 0.65
CA SER A 45 17.19 0.59 -0.44
C SER A 45 16.21 0.17 -1.53
N ALA A 46 16.21 -1.10 -1.93
CA ALA A 46 15.28 -1.63 -2.92
C ALA A 46 13.84 -1.70 -2.36
N LYS A 47 13.67 -2.13 -1.10
CA LYS A 47 12.37 -2.13 -0.44
C LYS A 47 11.78 -0.72 -0.36
N ARG A 48 12.59 0.27 0.02
CA ARG A 48 12.20 1.69 0.05
C ARG A 48 11.75 2.20 -1.32
N ARG A 49 12.58 2.00 -2.36
CA ARG A 49 12.24 2.37 -3.75
C ARG A 49 10.97 1.68 -4.23
N PHE A 50 10.73 0.43 -3.83
CA PHE A 50 9.50 -0.29 -4.17
C PHE A 50 8.28 0.42 -3.57
N VAL A 51 8.33 0.74 -2.28
CA VAL A 51 7.24 1.44 -1.57
C VAL A 51 6.97 2.81 -2.20
N GLU A 52 8.02 3.57 -2.50
CA GLU A 52 7.92 4.94 -3.02
C GLU A 52 7.44 5.01 -4.47
N HIS A 53 7.85 4.06 -5.33
CA HIS A 53 7.67 4.21 -6.78
C HIS A 53 6.87 3.09 -7.45
N THR A 54 6.84 1.89 -6.86
CA THR A 54 6.30 0.69 -7.53
C THR A 54 5.02 0.19 -6.86
N LYS A 55 4.87 0.39 -5.55
CA LYS A 55 3.77 -0.13 -4.75
C LYS A 55 2.39 0.23 -5.31
N ALA A 56 2.18 1.48 -5.74
CA ALA A 56 0.90 1.90 -6.30
C ALA A 56 0.49 1.05 -7.51
N TRP A 57 1.43 0.78 -8.42
CA TRP A 57 1.20 -0.09 -9.56
C TRP A 57 0.98 -1.54 -9.15
N TRP A 58 1.80 -2.05 -8.24
CA TRP A 58 1.63 -3.40 -7.69
C TRP A 58 0.25 -3.60 -7.07
N ASP A 59 -0.22 -2.64 -6.27
CA ASP A 59 -1.52 -2.71 -5.59
C ASP A 59 -2.69 -2.69 -6.58
N ILE A 60 -2.61 -1.90 -7.66
CA ILE A 60 -3.64 -1.89 -8.73
C ILE A 60 -3.75 -3.27 -9.40
N HIS A 61 -2.61 -3.90 -9.71
CA HIS A 61 -2.61 -5.15 -10.48
C HIS A 61 -2.97 -6.38 -9.62
N ARG A 62 -2.64 -6.35 -8.31
CA ARG A 62 -2.96 -7.44 -7.38
C ARG A 62 -4.36 -7.33 -6.77
N HIS A 63 -4.89 -6.11 -6.56
CA HIS A 63 -6.21 -5.89 -5.97
C HIS A 63 -7.20 -5.56 -7.09
N ARG A 64 -7.79 -6.61 -7.65
CA ARG A 64 -8.66 -6.52 -8.82
C ARG A 64 -10.07 -6.15 -8.43
N MET A 65 -10.73 -5.39 -9.29
CA MET A 65 -12.16 -5.10 -9.21
C MET A 65 -12.92 -6.16 -9.99
N ALA A 66 -14.03 -6.66 -9.44
CA ALA A 66 -14.92 -7.55 -10.16
C ALA A 66 -15.51 -6.84 -11.40
N PRO A 67 -15.68 -7.53 -12.55
CA PRO A 67 -16.15 -6.90 -13.78
C PRO A 67 -17.47 -6.13 -13.64
N GLU A 68 -18.42 -6.66 -12.87
CA GLU A 68 -19.70 -6.01 -12.62
C GLU A 68 -19.54 -4.69 -11.84
N VAL A 69 -18.65 -4.66 -10.85
CA VAL A 69 -18.35 -3.44 -10.08
C VAL A 69 -17.66 -2.41 -10.99
N TYR A 70 -16.75 -2.86 -11.85
CA TYR A 70 -16.09 -1.98 -12.83
C TYR A 70 -17.09 -1.32 -13.77
N GLN A 71 -18.06 -2.07 -14.29
CA GLN A 71 -19.12 -1.53 -15.14
C GLN A 71 -19.96 -0.47 -14.41
N ARG A 72 -20.38 -0.77 -13.17
CA ARG A 72 -21.17 0.17 -12.34
C ARG A 72 -20.42 1.47 -12.04
N VAL A 73 -19.13 1.38 -11.68
CA VAL A 73 -18.28 2.55 -11.41
C VAL A 73 -18.07 3.36 -12.69
N THR A 74 -17.77 2.69 -13.81
CA THR A 74 -17.59 3.35 -15.11
C THR A 74 -18.84 4.11 -15.53
N GLU A 75 -20.02 3.52 -15.36
CA GLU A 75 -21.28 4.19 -15.66
C GLU A 75 -21.52 5.41 -14.75
N ALA A 76 -21.22 5.28 -13.46
CA ALA A 76 -21.35 6.40 -12.53
C ALA A 76 -20.40 7.57 -12.87
N VAL A 77 -19.20 7.28 -13.36
CA VAL A 77 -18.28 8.30 -13.89
C VAL A 77 -18.85 8.92 -15.16
N ARG A 78 -19.29 8.10 -16.13
CA ARG A 78 -19.84 8.56 -17.41
C ARG A 78 -21.09 9.44 -17.22
N SER A 79 -21.94 9.08 -16.27
CA SER A 79 -23.17 9.81 -15.95
C SER A 79 -22.93 11.02 -15.02
N GLY A 80 -21.69 11.35 -14.67
CA GLY A 80 -21.34 12.47 -13.79
C GLY A 80 -21.67 12.28 -12.30
N ARG A 81 -22.08 11.08 -11.87
CA ARG A 81 -22.33 10.77 -10.44
C ARG A 81 -21.04 10.61 -9.64
N ILE A 82 -19.94 10.24 -10.31
CA ILE A 82 -18.60 10.19 -9.73
C ILE A 82 -17.69 11.10 -10.54
N ARG A 83 -17.05 12.06 -9.87
CA ARG A 83 -15.96 12.85 -10.45
C ARG A 83 -14.63 12.25 -10.04
N LEU A 84 -13.87 11.78 -11.03
CA LEU A 84 -12.51 11.31 -10.79
C LEU A 84 -11.56 12.50 -10.77
N VAL A 85 -10.79 12.62 -9.69
CA VAL A 85 -9.76 13.64 -9.52
C VAL A 85 -8.42 12.95 -9.33
N ALA A 86 -7.54 13.07 -10.32
CA ALA A 86 -6.16 12.64 -10.18
C ALA A 86 -5.38 13.77 -9.50
N GLY A 87 -4.91 13.55 -8.26
CA GLY A 87 -4.24 14.58 -7.48
C GLY A 87 -3.78 14.06 -6.13
N ARG A 88 -3.49 14.99 -5.21
CA ARG A 88 -3.21 14.67 -3.80
C ARG A 88 -4.05 15.56 -2.90
N ILE A 89 -4.44 15.02 -1.74
CA ILE A 89 -5.06 15.80 -0.68
C ILE A 89 -3.95 16.58 0.03
N VAL A 90 -4.11 17.90 0.11
CA VAL A 90 -3.17 18.82 0.78
C VAL A 90 -3.59 19.04 2.23
N ASN A 91 -4.88 19.27 2.46
CA ASN A 91 -5.45 19.51 3.78
C ASN A 91 -6.90 19.04 3.85
N VAL A 92 -7.34 18.70 5.06
CA VAL A 92 -8.74 18.40 5.39
C VAL A 92 -9.09 19.09 6.70
N GLU A 93 -10.10 19.94 6.68
CA GLU A 93 -10.63 20.62 7.87
C GLU A 93 -12.03 20.10 8.18
N ALA A 94 -12.34 19.92 9.46
CA ALA A 94 -13.62 19.40 9.91
C ALA A 94 -14.37 20.47 10.72
N ASN A 95 -15.40 21.06 10.12
CA ASN A 95 -16.22 22.14 10.70
C ASN A 95 -17.71 21.83 10.50
N GLY A 96 -18.19 20.69 11.01
CA GLY A 96 -19.55 20.17 10.76
C GLY A 96 -19.71 19.47 9.40
N SER A 97 -19.07 20.00 8.35
CA SER A 97 -18.71 19.32 7.09
C SER A 97 -17.19 19.15 6.98
N PHE A 98 -16.72 18.60 5.86
CA PHE A 98 -15.29 18.56 5.52
C PHE A 98 -14.98 19.54 4.39
N THR A 99 -14.05 20.45 4.63
CA THR A 99 -13.39 21.25 3.59
C THR A 99 -12.11 20.51 3.18
N VAL A 100 -12.03 20.09 1.92
CA VAL A 100 -10.92 19.30 1.38
C VAL A 100 -10.17 20.11 0.34
N ASN A 101 -8.89 20.35 0.60
CA ASN A 101 -7.99 21.02 -0.33
C ASN A 101 -7.28 19.95 -1.17
N ILE A 102 -7.54 19.91 -2.47
CA ILE A 102 -6.95 18.96 -3.41
C ILE A 102 -6.02 19.72 -4.35
N GLN A 103 -4.82 19.19 -4.57
CA GLN A 103 -3.96 19.64 -5.65
C GLN A 103 -4.07 18.65 -6.81
N PRO A 104 -4.75 19.00 -7.92
CA PRO A 104 -4.80 18.15 -9.10
C PRO A 104 -3.40 17.91 -9.68
N ARG A 105 -3.21 16.77 -10.32
CA ARG A 105 -1.93 16.39 -10.90
C ARG A 105 -1.58 17.34 -12.06
N GLY A 106 -0.33 17.80 -12.09
CA GLY A 106 0.19 18.64 -13.18
C GLY A 106 -0.08 20.14 -13.01
N THR A 107 -0.72 20.56 -11.91
CA THR A 107 -0.88 21.97 -11.52
C THR A 107 -0.34 22.22 -10.12
N GLN A 108 -0.07 23.49 -9.81
CA GLN A 108 0.17 23.94 -8.43
C GLN A 108 -1.11 24.45 -7.75
N ASP A 109 -2.18 24.66 -8.51
CA ASP A 109 -3.44 25.21 -8.01
C ASP A 109 -4.11 24.25 -7.01
N ILE A 110 -4.80 24.84 -6.04
CA ILE A 110 -5.60 24.13 -5.05
C ILE A 110 -7.07 24.27 -5.39
N GLU A 111 -7.73 23.13 -5.58
CA GLU A 111 -9.18 23.00 -5.66
C GLU A 111 -9.72 22.77 -4.24
N ILE A 112 -10.70 23.57 -3.82
CA ILE A 112 -11.36 23.43 -2.52
C ILE A 112 -12.71 22.77 -2.72
N LEU A 113 -12.98 21.71 -1.95
CA LEU A 113 -14.23 20.96 -1.99
C LEU A 113 -14.89 20.88 -0.62
N GLU A 114 -16.16 21.28 -0.58
CA GLU A 114 -17.03 21.03 0.55
C GLU A 114 -17.72 19.67 0.38
N VAL A 115 -17.47 18.75 1.30
CA VAL A 115 -18.06 17.40 1.28
C VAL A 115 -18.69 17.04 2.61
N ALA A 116 -19.84 16.38 2.54
CA ALA A 116 -20.56 15.95 3.74
C ALA A 116 -19.90 14.73 4.43
N ARG A 117 -19.20 13.88 3.66
CA ARG A 117 -18.59 12.63 4.15
C ARG A 117 -17.26 12.40 3.46
N LEU A 118 -16.31 11.84 4.19
CA LEU A 118 -15.01 11.45 3.69
C LEU A 118 -14.73 10.00 4.08
N TYR A 119 -14.39 9.18 3.09
CA TYR A 119 -14.02 7.77 3.28
C TYR A 119 -12.54 7.62 2.92
N ASP A 120 -11.73 7.21 3.89
CA ASP A 120 -10.31 6.95 3.64
C ASP A 120 -10.14 5.57 3.01
N CYS A 121 -9.70 5.56 1.75
CA CYS A 121 -9.40 4.35 0.98
C CYS A 121 -7.90 4.22 0.64
N MET A 122 -7.00 4.89 1.37
CA MET A 122 -5.55 4.88 1.11
C MET A 122 -4.84 3.59 1.57
N GLY A 123 -5.58 2.67 2.20
CA GLY A 123 -5.07 1.37 2.64
C GLY A 123 -4.28 1.40 3.96
N ILE A 124 -3.59 0.30 4.26
CA ILE A 124 -2.94 0.02 5.56
C ILE A 124 -1.55 0.68 5.69
N ALA A 125 -0.98 1.18 4.58
CA ALA A 125 0.38 1.74 4.55
C ALA A 125 0.42 3.14 5.18
N ARG A 126 0.31 3.16 6.50
CA ARG A 126 0.60 4.30 7.37
C ARG A 126 1.77 3.92 8.24
N ASP A 127 2.50 4.91 8.70
CA ASP A 127 3.48 4.72 9.77
C ASP A 127 2.80 4.01 10.94
N ILE A 128 3.20 2.77 11.23
CA ILE A 128 2.58 1.93 12.26
C ILE A 128 2.61 2.61 13.63
N SER A 129 3.59 3.50 13.87
CA SER A 129 3.66 4.27 15.11
C SER A 129 2.50 5.26 15.28
N ARG A 130 1.79 5.59 14.19
CA ARG A 130 0.59 6.44 14.17
C ARG A 130 -0.71 5.64 14.17
N THR A 131 -0.65 4.33 14.43
CA THR A 131 -1.84 3.47 14.47
C THR A 131 -2.84 3.93 15.53
N SER A 132 -4.14 3.76 15.23
CA SER A 132 -5.22 3.92 16.21
C SER A 132 -5.40 2.68 17.09
N ASN A 133 -4.72 1.57 16.78
CA ASN A 133 -4.78 0.36 17.59
C ASN A 133 -4.00 0.56 18.90
N GLY A 134 -4.72 0.66 20.02
CA GLY A 134 -4.15 0.94 21.33
C GLY A 134 -3.16 -0.12 21.82
N LEU A 135 -3.35 -1.40 21.47
CA LEU A 135 -2.41 -2.47 21.84
C LEU A 135 -1.07 -2.30 21.11
N VAL A 136 -1.11 -2.13 19.79
CA VAL A 136 0.12 -1.95 18.98
C VAL A 136 0.87 -0.71 19.43
N ARG A 137 0.15 0.39 19.69
CA ARG A 137 0.75 1.61 20.23
C ARG A 137 1.44 1.37 21.57
N ALA A 138 0.76 0.70 22.51
CA ALA A 138 1.32 0.41 23.82
C ALA A 138 2.56 -0.50 23.75
N LEU A 139 2.60 -1.46 22.81
CA LEU A 139 3.78 -2.31 22.60
C LEU A 139 4.99 -1.49 22.13
N ILE A 140 4.78 -0.55 21.21
CA ILE A 140 5.83 0.35 20.72
C ILE A 140 6.29 1.32 21.82
N GLU A 141 5.36 1.97 22.52
CA GLU A 141 5.65 2.93 23.59
C GLU A 141 6.41 2.30 24.75
N ARG A 142 6.13 1.03 25.07
CA ARG A 142 6.85 0.27 26.12
C ARG A 142 8.16 -0.35 25.64
N GLY A 143 8.52 -0.17 24.36
CA GLY A 143 9.72 -0.76 23.76
C GLY A 143 9.68 -2.28 23.59
N VAL A 144 8.52 -2.92 23.82
CA VAL A 144 8.33 -4.37 23.65
C VAL A 144 8.30 -4.78 22.17
N ALA A 145 7.95 -3.83 21.30
CA ALA A 145 8.06 -3.94 19.85
C ALA A 145 8.63 -2.64 19.29
N ARG A 146 9.13 -2.67 18.06
CA ARG A 146 9.48 -1.46 17.30
C ARG A 146 8.86 -1.49 15.90
N PRO A 147 8.63 -0.32 15.27
CA PRO A 147 8.35 -0.26 13.84
C PRO A 147 9.48 -0.89 13.02
N ASP A 148 9.13 -1.55 11.92
CA ASP A 148 10.13 -2.00 10.95
C ASP A 148 10.86 -0.79 10.31
N PRO A 149 12.00 -0.98 9.62
CA PRO A 149 12.78 0.12 9.04
C PRO A 149 12.02 1.03 8.04
N LEU A 150 10.95 0.52 7.42
CA LEU A 150 10.05 1.26 6.53
C LEU A 150 8.78 1.74 7.24
N ARG A 151 8.61 1.37 8.53
CA ARG A 151 7.49 1.72 9.41
C ARG A 151 6.13 1.27 8.87
N LEU A 152 6.10 0.25 8.02
CA LEU A 152 4.89 -0.32 7.42
C LEU A 152 4.15 -1.22 8.41
N GLY A 153 4.88 -1.79 9.38
CA GLY A 153 4.37 -2.69 10.41
C GLY A 153 5.38 -2.85 11.55
N LEU A 154 5.14 -3.85 12.41
CA LEU A 154 6.09 -4.22 13.47
C LEU A 154 7.30 -4.95 12.91
N ASP A 155 8.47 -4.71 13.50
CA ASP A 155 9.69 -5.42 13.15
C ASP A 155 9.67 -6.84 13.72
N VAL A 156 9.92 -7.82 12.86
CA VAL A 156 9.83 -9.24 13.19
C VAL A 156 10.95 -10.06 12.57
N THR A 157 11.27 -11.17 13.21
CA THR A 157 12.13 -12.21 12.62
C THR A 157 11.38 -12.96 11.50
N ALA A 158 12.11 -13.80 10.75
CA ALA A 158 11.51 -14.69 9.75
C ALA A 158 10.50 -15.70 10.34
N LYS A 159 10.50 -15.90 11.67
CA LYS A 159 9.53 -16.74 12.39
C LYS A 159 8.36 -15.94 12.97
N CYS A 160 8.23 -14.67 12.57
CA CYS A 160 7.21 -13.72 13.06
C CYS A 160 7.39 -13.28 14.53
N GLU A 161 8.56 -13.50 15.14
CA GLU A 161 8.83 -13.08 16.52
C GLU A 161 9.06 -11.58 16.57
N LEU A 162 8.40 -10.88 17.50
CA LEU A 162 8.58 -9.43 17.66
C LEU A 162 10.01 -9.08 18.05
N ILE A 163 10.51 -7.98 17.49
CA ILE A 163 11.79 -7.38 17.86
C ILE A 163 11.51 -6.13 18.71
N ALA A 164 12.04 -6.11 19.92
CA ALA A 164 11.95 -5.00 20.86
C ALA A 164 12.79 -3.80 20.41
N ALA A 165 12.59 -2.64 21.04
CA ALA A 165 13.31 -1.40 20.71
C ALA A 165 14.84 -1.53 20.86
N ASP A 166 15.29 -2.32 21.83
CA ASP A 166 16.70 -2.64 22.09
C ASP A 166 17.28 -3.71 21.12
N GLY A 167 16.46 -4.27 20.24
CA GLY A 167 16.83 -5.36 19.33
C GLY A 167 16.62 -6.77 19.89
N THR A 168 16.14 -6.91 21.11
CA THR A 168 15.85 -8.22 21.71
C THR A 168 14.69 -8.91 21.00
N VAL A 169 14.87 -10.17 20.61
CA VAL A 169 13.80 -10.99 20.01
C VAL A 169 12.91 -11.56 21.11
N SER A 170 11.59 -11.39 20.98
CA SER A 170 10.63 -11.93 21.91
C SER A 170 10.54 -13.46 21.82
N SER A 171 10.60 -14.15 22.95
CA SER A 171 10.36 -15.60 23.04
C SER A 171 8.89 -15.98 23.18
N LYS A 172 7.99 -15.00 23.32
CA LYS A 172 6.57 -15.21 23.65
C LYS A 172 5.60 -14.50 22.70
N LEU A 173 6.03 -13.44 22.02
CA LEU A 173 5.16 -12.62 21.19
C LEU A 173 5.49 -12.82 19.72
N LEU A 174 4.47 -13.23 18.98
CA LEU A 174 4.49 -13.39 17.53
C LEU A 174 3.51 -12.38 16.91
N ALA A 175 3.87 -11.76 15.79
CA ALA A 175 2.96 -10.92 15.00
C ALA A 175 2.51 -11.65 13.73
N VAL A 176 1.21 -11.84 13.58
CA VAL A 176 0.61 -12.54 12.43
C VAL A 176 -0.49 -11.66 11.83
N GLY A 177 -0.42 -11.45 10.52
CA GLY A 177 -1.34 -10.59 9.78
C GLY A 177 -0.73 -9.24 9.40
N PRO A 178 -1.56 -8.27 8.96
CA PRO A 178 -1.10 -6.95 8.55
C PRO A 178 -0.86 -6.05 9.78
N LEU A 179 0.18 -6.36 10.55
CA LEU A 179 0.57 -5.68 11.81
C LEU A 179 1.89 -4.92 11.66
#